data_AF-A0A9P0LFC6-F1
#
_entry.id   AF-A0A9P0LFC6-F1
#
_cell.length_a   1.000
_cell.length_b   1.000
_cell.length_c   1.000
_cell.angle_alpha   90.00
_cell.angle_beta   90.00
_cell.angle_gamma   90.00
#
_symmetry.space_group_name_H-M   'P 1'
#
loop_
_entity.id
_entity.type
_entity.pdbx_description
1 polymer ?
#
loop_
_entity_poly.entity_id
_entity_poly.type
_entity_poly.pdbx_seq_one_letter_code
_entity_poly.pdbx_strand_id
1 'polypeptide(L)'
;MQDDMKCYPIAEVIVQLVHLKTIKKPQYKLHALKLLLNQYYGYPKERADRDEFLKDLVQKYLSNPTKLANFAIRLYCKYTGADWLKEKINDVLKPMVYQVPVGENHFKANVISLLANVCQHLHLGSRDKYMSELRTWFCSLSAGNGDAKYLE
;
A
#
# COMPACT_ATOMS: atom_id res chain seq x y z
N MET A 1 -2.09 -15.31 -23.62
CA MET A 1 -0.99 -14.75 -22.80
C MET A 1 -1.37 -13.43 -22.12
N GLN A 2 -2.62 -13.24 -21.68
CA GLN A 2 -3.06 -11.97 -21.02
C GLN A 2 -3.44 -12.14 -19.54
N ASP A 3 -3.52 -13.36 -19.03
CA ASP A 3 -3.89 -13.63 -17.63
C ASP A 3 -2.71 -13.67 -16.65
N ASP A 4 -1.48 -13.89 -17.14
CA ASP A 4 -0.29 -14.00 -16.29
C ASP A 4 0.14 -12.67 -15.64
N MET A 5 -0.29 -11.53 -16.20
CA MET A 5 0.00 -10.20 -15.64
C MET A 5 -0.71 -9.90 -14.31
N LYS A 6 -1.76 -10.65 -13.97
CA LYS A 6 -2.58 -10.36 -12.79
C LYS A 6 -1.87 -10.69 -11.47
N CYS A 7 -0.98 -11.67 -11.45
CA CYS A 7 -0.35 -12.17 -10.23
C CYS A 7 0.93 -11.43 -9.80
N TYR A 8 1.45 -10.52 -10.65
CA TYR A 8 2.70 -9.79 -10.40
C TYR A 8 2.74 -9.06 -9.04
N PRO A 9 1.74 -8.26 -8.63
CA PRO A 9 1.86 -7.45 -7.41
C PRO A 9 1.95 -8.28 -6.11
N ILE A 10 1.27 -9.42 -6.06
CA ILE A 10 1.28 -10.29 -4.88
C ILE A 10 2.60 -11.05 -4.80
N ALA A 11 3.05 -11.59 -5.93
CA ALA A 11 4.38 -12.17 -6.07
C ALA A 11 5.46 -11.18 -5.59
N GLU A 12 5.36 -9.91 -6.01
CA GLU A 12 6.30 -8.87 -5.65
C GLU A 12 6.37 -8.64 -4.12
N VAL A 13 5.21 -8.53 -3.49
CA VAL A 13 5.13 -8.32 -2.04
C VAL A 13 5.64 -9.52 -1.26
N ILE A 14 5.30 -10.74 -1.67
CA ILE A 14 5.77 -11.95 -0.98
C ILE A 14 7.29 -12.01 -0.95
N VAL A 15 7.98 -11.69 -2.06
CA VAL A 15 9.45 -11.61 -2.08
C VAL A 15 9.96 -10.55 -1.10
N GLN A 16 9.39 -9.36 -1.11
CA GLN A 16 9.90 -8.30 -0.26
C GLN A 16 9.69 -8.62 1.23
N LEU A 17 8.58 -9.29 1.58
CA LEU A 17 8.35 -9.80 2.94
C LEU A 17 9.34 -10.88 3.36
N VAL A 18 9.71 -11.75 2.41
CA VAL A 18 10.77 -12.74 2.57
C VAL A 18 12.12 -12.08 2.88
N HIS A 19 12.43 -10.95 2.24
CA HIS A 19 13.65 -10.18 2.52
C HIS A 19 13.58 -9.38 3.83
N LEU A 20 12.39 -8.97 4.28
CA LEU A 20 12.20 -8.19 5.51
C LEU A 20 12.13 -9.03 6.78
N LYS A 21 11.66 -10.29 6.70
CA LYS A 21 11.72 -11.18 7.86
C LYS A 21 13.18 -11.51 8.18
N THR A 22 13.61 -11.16 9.39
CA THR A 22 14.83 -11.65 10.06
C THR A 22 14.72 -13.16 10.32
N ILE A 23 14.72 -13.96 9.25
CA ILE A 23 14.93 -15.40 9.35
C ILE A 23 16.42 -15.57 9.59
N LYS A 24 16.80 -16.18 10.72
CA LYS A 24 18.18 -16.69 10.88
C LYS A 24 18.46 -17.63 9.69
N LYS A 25 19.27 -17.17 8.73
CA LYS A 25 19.60 -17.83 7.45
C LYS A 25 18.42 -17.88 6.44
N PRO A 26 18.05 -16.74 5.80
CA PRO A 26 16.95 -16.69 4.82
C PRO A 26 17.30 -17.39 3.50
N GLN A 27 18.60 -17.62 3.24
CA GLN A 27 19.14 -18.17 2.00
C GLN A 27 18.65 -19.60 1.72
N TYR A 28 18.37 -20.43 2.73
CA TYR A 28 18.02 -21.84 2.54
C TYR A 28 16.51 -22.12 2.53
N LYS A 29 15.69 -21.33 3.26
CA LYS A 29 14.26 -21.61 3.41
C LYS A 29 13.38 -21.01 2.33
N LEU A 30 13.90 -20.04 1.59
CA LEU A 30 13.12 -19.25 0.63
C LEU A 30 13.71 -19.26 -0.77
N HIS A 31 14.76 -20.06 -0.99
CA HIS A 31 15.42 -20.17 -2.30
C HIS A 31 14.48 -20.70 -3.37
N ALA A 32 13.73 -21.79 -3.08
CA ALA A 32 12.75 -22.33 -4.02
C ALA A 32 11.67 -21.32 -4.39
N LEU A 33 11.17 -20.55 -3.41
CA LEU A 33 10.19 -19.49 -3.65
C LEU A 33 10.77 -18.34 -4.48
N LYS A 34 12.01 -17.91 -4.18
CA LYS A 34 12.74 -16.93 -5.00
C LYS A 34 12.98 -17.41 -6.43
N LEU A 35 13.31 -18.69 -6.61
CA LEU A 35 13.54 -19.29 -7.93
C LEU A 35 12.25 -19.29 -8.75
N LEU A 36 11.13 -19.70 -8.16
CA LEU A 36 9.81 -19.67 -8.81
C LEU A 36 9.41 -18.22 -9.17
N LEU A 37 9.60 -17.28 -8.25
CA LEU A 37 9.24 -15.88 -8.49
C LEU A 37 10.13 -15.23 -9.56
N ASN A 38 11.42 -15.57 -9.61
CA ASN A 38 12.31 -15.15 -10.68
C ASN A 38 11.95 -15.78 -12.03
N GLN A 39 11.72 -17.10 -12.05
CA GLN A 39 11.46 -17.88 -13.26
C GLN A 39 10.14 -17.50 -13.95
N TYR A 40 9.09 -17.18 -13.18
CA TYR A 40 7.76 -16.87 -13.74
C TYR A 40 7.47 -15.37 -13.84
N TYR A 41 8.18 -14.50 -13.12
CA TYR A 41 7.88 -13.08 -13.03
C TYR A 41 9.07 -12.13 -13.28
N GLY A 42 10.22 -12.62 -13.75
CA GLY A 42 11.34 -11.78 -14.23
C GLY A 42 12.00 -10.92 -13.14
N TYR A 43 12.14 -11.47 -11.94
CA TYR A 43 12.36 -10.72 -10.70
C TYR A 43 13.84 -10.30 -10.49
N PRO A 44 14.12 -9.08 -9.98
CA PRO A 44 15.49 -8.60 -9.77
C PRO A 44 16.26 -9.45 -8.75
N LYS A 45 17.54 -9.70 -9.02
CA LYS A 45 18.43 -10.49 -8.16
C LYS A 45 18.71 -9.82 -6.80
N GLU A 46 18.47 -8.52 -6.70
CA GLU A 46 18.83 -7.68 -5.56
C GLU A 46 17.60 -7.13 -4.82
N ARG A 47 17.82 -6.74 -3.56
CA ARG A 47 16.79 -6.15 -2.71
C ARG A 47 16.50 -4.74 -3.21
N ALA A 48 15.28 -4.49 -3.67
CA ALA A 48 14.82 -3.13 -3.96
C ALA A 48 14.78 -2.28 -2.68
N ASP A 49 15.08 -1.00 -2.82
CA ASP A 49 14.86 -0.03 -1.76
C ASP A 49 13.38 -0.06 -1.32
N ARG A 50 13.15 0.05 -0.01
CA ARG A 50 11.81 -0.13 0.56
C ARG A 50 10.87 1.00 0.19
N ASP A 51 11.40 2.21 0.05
CA ASP A 51 10.62 3.41 -0.20
C ASP A 51 10.31 3.54 -1.68
N GLU A 52 11.29 3.28 -2.55
CA GLU A 52 11.08 3.19 -3.99
C GLU A 52 10.07 2.09 -4.34
N PHE A 53 10.20 0.90 -3.75
CA PHE A 53 9.26 -0.19 -3.98
C PHE A 53 7.82 0.17 -3.60
N LEU A 54 7.62 0.85 -2.46
CA LEU A 54 6.28 1.30 -2.06
C LEU A 54 5.73 2.33 -3.04
N LYS A 55 6.54 3.29 -3.47
CA LYS A 55 6.14 4.32 -4.44
C LYS A 55 5.72 3.70 -5.77
N ASP A 56 6.50 2.76 -6.30
CA ASP A 56 6.18 2.04 -7.53
C ASP A 56 4.87 1.26 -7.39
N LEU A 57 4.68 0.56 -6.28
CA LEU A 57 3.47 -0.22 -6.02
C LEU A 57 2.22 0.68 -5.93
N VAL A 58 2.36 1.84 -5.28
CA VAL A 58 1.30 2.85 -5.18
C VAL A 58 1.01 3.47 -6.55
N GLN A 59 2.02 3.82 -7.32
CA GLN A 59 1.86 4.39 -8.66
C GLN A 59 1.20 3.39 -9.61
N LYS A 60 1.57 2.11 -9.57
CA LYS A 60 0.89 1.03 -10.32
C LYS A 60 -0.58 0.91 -9.92
N TYR A 61 -0.90 1.05 -8.63
CA TYR A 61 -2.28 1.02 -8.17
C TYR A 61 -3.07 2.25 -8.62
N LEU A 62 -2.46 3.43 -8.63
CA LEU A 62 -3.08 4.67 -9.11
C LEU A 62 -3.34 4.67 -10.62
N SER A 63 -2.46 4.05 -11.41
CA SER A 63 -2.64 3.93 -12.85
C SER A 63 -3.60 2.81 -13.25
N ASN A 64 -3.67 1.74 -12.48
CA ASN A 64 -4.57 0.62 -12.73
C ASN A 64 -5.07 -0.02 -11.42
N PRO A 65 -6.19 0.49 -10.85
CA PRO A 65 -6.67 0.03 -9.56
C PRO A 65 -7.27 -1.36 -9.64
N THR A 66 -6.48 -2.36 -9.28
CA THR A 66 -6.92 -3.76 -9.18
C THR A 66 -7.07 -4.20 -7.73
N LYS A 67 -7.95 -5.18 -7.47
CA LYS A 67 -8.07 -5.83 -6.15
C LYS A 67 -6.75 -6.46 -5.70
N LEU A 68 -5.94 -6.94 -6.64
CA LEU A 68 -4.65 -7.57 -6.37
C LEU A 68 -3.60 -6.55 -5.96
N ALA A 69 -3.51 -5.40 -6.64
CA ALA A 69 -2.63 -4.31 -6.24
C ALA A 69 -3.04 -3.72 -4.87
N ASN A 70 -4.35 -3.58 -4.61
CA ASN A 70 -4.86 -3.17 -3.29
C ASN A 70 -4.41 -4.16 -2.19
N PHE A 71 -4.61 -5.46 -2.42
CA PHE A 71 -4.17 -6.49 -1.48
C PHE A 71 -2.66 -6.50 -1.28
N ALA A 72 -1.88 -6.30 -2.35
CA ALA A 72 -0.43 -6.22 -2.30
C ALA A 72 0.03 -5.07 -1.38
N ILE A 73 -0.50 -3.85 -1.55
CA ILE A 73 -0.17 -2.71 -0.69
C ILE A 73 -0.48 -3.03 0.78
N ARG A 74 -1.68 -3.56 1.07
CA ARG A 74 -2.08 -3.95 2.44
C ARG A 74 -1.12 -4.98 3.03
N LEU A 75 -0.81 -6.01 2.26
CA LEU A 75 0.07 -7.08 2.66
C LEU A 75 1.49 -6.55 2.93
N TYR A 76 2.00 -5.66 2.09
CA TYR A 76 3.31 -5.06 2.29
C TYR A 76 3.36 -4.25 3.59
N CYS A 77 2.42 -3.32 3.77
CA CYS A 77 2.33 -2.49 4.97
C CYS A 77 2.09 -3.29 6.26
N LYS A 78 1.37 -4.42 6.21
CA LYS A 78 1.10 -5.27 7.39
C LYS A 78 2.37 -5.79 8.07
N TYR A 79 3.42 -6.02 7.29
CA TYR A 79 4.65 -6.67 7.77
C TYR A 79 5.85 -5.71 7.82
N THR A 80 5.64 -4.40 7.63
CA THR A 80 6.65 -3.39 7.89
C THR A 80 6.57 -2.89 9.34
N GLY A 81 7.64 -2.26 9.83
CA GLY A 81 7.66 -1.68 11.17
C GLY A 81 6.71 -0.48 11.30
N ALA A 82 6.10 -0.31 12.48
CA ALA A 82 5.09 0.72 12.74
C ALA A 82 5.61 2.15 12.50
N ASP A 83 6.83 2.46 12.95
CA ASP A 83 7.41 3.80 12.78
C ASP A 83 7.62 4.16 11.30
N TRP A 84 8.19 3.22 10.54
CA TRP A 84 8.33 3.37 9.10
C TRP A 84 6.96 3.50 8.42
N LEU A 85 5.94 2.74 8.85
CA LEU A 85 4.61 2.83 8.28
C LEU A 85 3.92 4.17 8.58
N LYS A 86 4.11 4.76 9.77
CA LYS A 86 3.60 6.09 10.12
C LYS A 86 4.17 7.16 9.19
N GLU A 87 5.48 7.11 8.94
CA GLU A 87 6.16 7.99 7.99
C GLU A 87 5.54 7.84 6.60
N LYS A 88 5.45 6.61 6.08
CA LYS A 88 4.95 6.39 4.72
C LYS A 88 3.46 6.62 4.54
N ILE A 89 2.66 6.52 5.61
CA ILE A 89 1.27 6.96 5.57
C ILE A 89 1.19 8.45 5.25
N ASN A 90 2.04 9.28 5.87
CA ASN A 90 2.03 10.71 5.64
C ASN A 90 2.63 11.07 4.28
N ASP A 91 3.76 10.45 3.92
CA ASP A 91 4.55 10.89 2.77
C ASP A 91 4.09 10.27 1.44
N VAL A 92 3.46 9.09 1.48
CA VAL A 92 3.11 8.34 0.27
C VAL A 92 1.62 8.06 0.20
N LEU A 93 1.02 7.50 1.25
CA LEU A 93 -0.35 6.98 1.17
C LEU A 93 -1.42 8.07 1.24
N LYS A 94 -1.33 9.03 2.18
CA LYS A 94 -2.27 10.17 2.25
C LYS A 94 -2.33 10.96 0.92
N PRO A 95 -1.19 11.29 0.27
CA PRO A 95 -1.19 11.92 -1.04
C PRO A 95 -2.01 11.20 -2.11
N MET A 96 -2.15 9.86 -2.04
CA MET A 96 -2.94 9.10 -3.01
C MET A 96 -4.37 9.61 -3.13
N VAL A 97 -4.99 10.03 -2.02
CA VAL A 97 -6.38 10.51 -2.00
C VAL A 97 -6.57 11.76 -2.87
N TYR A 98 -5.53 12.59 -2.97
CA TYR A 98 -5.54 13.84 -3.73
C TYR A 98 -5.02 13.66 -5.17
N GLN A 99 -4.37 12.54 -5.47
CA GLN A 99 -3.90 12.19 -6.81
C GLN A 99 -5.00 11.51 -7.66
N VAL A 100 -6.10 11.06 -7.04
CA VAL A 100 -7.25 10.53 -7.79
C VAL A 100 -7.91 11.66 -8.59
N PRO A 101 -8.16 11.47 -9.89
CA PRO A 101 -8.83 12.48 -10.72
C PRO A 101 -10.18 12.94 -10.15
N VAL A 102 -10.49 14.23 -10.34
CA VAL A 102 -11.79 14.79 -9.96
C VAL A 102 -12.90 14.09 -10.76
N GLY A 103 -13.95 13.65 -10.08
CA GLY A 103 -15.07 12.90 -10.68
C GLY A 103 -14.99 11.38 -10.43
N GLU A 104 -13.83 10.83 -10.08
CA GLU A 104 -13.69 9.40 -9.76
C GLU A 104 -13.98 9.09 -8.28
N ASN A 105 -15.17 9.45 -7.81
CA ASN A 105 -15.56 9.30 -6.40
C ASN A 105 -15.49 7.85 -5.90
N HIS A 106 -15.82 6.87 -6.76
CA HIS A 106 -15.69 5.45 -6.43
C HIS A 106 -14.23 5.04 -6.23
N PHE A 107 -13.31 5.52 -7.10
CA PHE A 107 -11.90 5.20 -6.95
C PHE A 107 -11.33 5.88 -5.70
N LYS A 108 -11.68 7.13 -5.45
CA LYS A 108 -11.30 7.87 -4.24
C LYS A 108 -11.76 7.14 -2.98
N ALA A 109 -12.99 6.63 -2.94
CA ALA A 109 -13.49 5.82 -1.83
C ALA A 109 -12.70 4.51 -1.62
N ASN A 110 -12.26 3.86 -2.71
CA ASN A 110 -11.41 2.67 -2.64
C ASN A 110 -10.02 2.99 -2.07
N VAL A 111 -9.42 4.12 -2.45
CA VAL A 111 -8.14 4.60 -1.89
C VAL A 111 -8.30 4.89 -0.40
N ILE A 112 -9.37 5.59 0.01
CA ILE A 112 -9.65 5.87 1.42
C ILE A 112 -9.81 4.56 2.22
N SER A 113 -10.53 3.58 1.66
CA SER A 113 -10.71 2.26 2.27
C SER A 113 -9.40 1.49 2.38
N LEU A 114 -8.53 1.57 1.36
CA LEU A 114 -7.18 1.01 1.40
C LEU A 114 -6.38 1.59 2.56
N LEU A 115 -6.34 2.92 2.68
CA LEU A 115 -5.63 3.61 3.75
C LEU A 115 -6.17 3.24 5.14
N ALA A 116 -7.49 3.17 5.30
CA ALA A 116 -8.10 2.75 6.56
C ALA A 116 -7.66 1.33 6.96
N ASN A 117 -7.61 0.40 6.00
CA ASN A 117 -7.11 -0.95 6.23
C ASN A 117 -5.61 -0.97 6.58
N VAL A 118 -4.80 -0.14 5.93
CA VAL A 118 -3.36 -0.03 6.26
C VAL A 118 -3.16 0.50 7.68
N CYS A 119 -3.92 1.52 8.08
CA CYS A 119 -3.84 2.11 9.41
C CYS A 119 -4.17 1.10 10.54
N GLN A 120 -5.01 0.10 10.28
CA GLN A 120 -5.31 -0.97 11.25
C GLN A 120 -4.06 -1.78 11.64
N HIS A 121 -3.03 -1.83 10.78
CA HIS A 121 -1.77 -2.55 11.05
C HIS A 121 -0.81 -1.80 11.98
N LEU A 122 -1.07 -0.53 12.30
CA LEU A 122 -0.23 0.23 13.22
C LEU A 122 -0.41 -0.20 14.69
N HIS A 123 -1.45 -0.99 15.00
CA HIS A 123 -1.76 -1.47 16.35
C HIS A 123 -1.74 -0.37 17.43
N LEU A 124 -2.13 0.86 17.06
CA LEU A 124 -2.11 2.00 17.98
C LEU A 124 -3.28 1.91 18.95
N GLY A 125 -3.01 2.26 20.21
CA GLY A 125 -4.06 2.42 21.21
C GLY A 125 -5.03 3.55 20.84
N SER A 126 -6.27 3.48 21.31
CA SER A 126 -7.28 4.53 21.07
C SER A 126 -6.88 5.92 21.59
N ARG A 127 -5.97 5.97 22.56
CA ARG A 127 -5.40 7.21 23.14
C ARG A 127 -4.11 7.67 22.45
N ASP A 128 -3.65 6.98 21.42
CA ASP A 128 -2.47 7.38 20.66
C ASP A 128 -2.76 8.67 19.89
N LYS A 129 -1.90 9.67 20.03
CA LYS A 129 -2.03 10.98 19.37
C LYS A 129 -2.15 10.85 17.86
N TYR A 130 -1.35 9.95 17.26
CA TYR A 130 -1.35 9.72 15.82
C TYR A 130 -2.68 9.10 15.35
N MET A 131 -3.30 8.25 16.16
CA MET A 131 -4.63 7.72 15.84
C MET A 131 -5.70 8.82 15.85
N SER A 132 -5.60 9.78 16.77
CA SER A 132 -6.47 10.96 16.77
C SER A 132 -6.28 11.81 15.52
N GLU A 133 -5.02 12.08 15.13
CA GLU A 133 -4.68 12.82 13.91
C GLU A 133 -5.22 12.14 12.65
N LEU A 134 -5.09 10.81 12.56
CA LEU A 134 -5.66 10.03 11.45
C LEU A 134 -7.18 10.14 11.39
N ARG A 135 -7.87 10.03 12.53
CA ARG A 135 -9.33 10.17 12.59
C ARG A 135 -9.78 11.56 12.12
N THR A 136 -9.14 12.61 12.62
CA THR A 136 -9.43 13.99 12.20
C THR A 136 -9.24 14.16 10.69
N TRP A 137 -8.14 13.62 10.14
CA TRP A 137 -7.90 13.66 8.71
C TRP A 137 -8.98 12.91 7.92
N PHE A 138 -9.34 11.68 8.30
CA PHE A 138 -10.44 10.94 7.63
C PHE A 138 -11.77 11.71 7.67
N CYS A 139 -12.09 12.37 8.79
CA CYS A 139 -13.30 13.20 8.90
C CYS A 139 -13.27 14.42 7.97
N SER A 140 -12.09 15.04 7.76
CA SER A 140 -11.97 16.15 6.80
C SER A 140 -12.24 15.74 5.35
N LEU A 141 -12.02 14.46 5.01
CA LEU A 141 -12.28 13.96 3.66
C LEU A 141 -13.77 13.82 3.35
N SER A 142 -14.60 13.63 4.37
CA SER A 142 -16.06 13.55 4.23
C SER A 142 -16.77 14.90 4.28
N ALA A 143 -16.15 15.92 4.91
CA ALA A 143 -16.74 17.26 5.03
C ALA A 143 -16.72 18.06 3.71
N GLY A 144 -15.95 17.65 2.71
CA GLY A 144 -15.75 18.38 1.46
C GLY A 144 -16.79 18.18 0.33
N ASN A 145 -17.91 17.50 0.59
CA ASN A 145 -18.98 17.30 -0.41
C ASN A 145 -20.27 18.12 -0.12
N GLY A 146 -20.21 19.08 0.82
CA GLY A 146 -21.38 19.83 1.30
C GLY A 146 -21.53 21.27 0.80
N ASP A 147 -20.46 21.94 0.37
CA ASP A 147 -20.48 23.40 0.10
C ASP A 147 -20.25 23.73 -1.38
N ALA A 148 -21.15 23.24 -2.24
CA ALA A 148 -21.39 23.80 -3.58
C ALA A 148 -22.87 24.20 -3.74
N LYS A 149 -23.48 24.68 -2.65
CA LYS A 149 -24.63 25.58 -2.70
C LYS A 149 -24.15 26.90 -2.13
N TYR A 150 -24.57 28.01 -2.74
CA TYR A 150 -24.12 29.38 -2.49
C TYR A 150 -22.90 29.84 -3.30
N LEU A 151 -23.01 29.77 -4.62
CA LEU A 151 -22.66 30.91 -5.47
C LEU A 151 -23.79 31.06 -6.48
N GLU A 152 -24.57 32.14 -6.27
CA GLU A 152 -25.54 32.85 -7.12
C GLU A 152 -26.22 32.12 -8.29
#